data_AF-A0A1B8B5F6-F1
#
_entry.id   AF-A0A1B8B5F6-F1
#
_cell.length_a   1.000
_cell.length_b   1.000
_cell.length_c   1.000
_cell.angle_alpha   90.00
_cell.angle_beta   90.00
_cell.angle_gamma   90.00
#
_symmetry.space_group_name_H-M   'P 1'
#
loop_
_entity.id
_entity.type
_entity.pdbx_description
1 polymer ?
#
loop_
_entity_poly.entity_id
_entity_poly.type
_entity_poly.pdbx_seq_one_letter_code
_entity_poly.pdbx_strand_id
1 'polypeptide(L)'
;MPKTINALLSLKSATPEDLLDEAGTGTDAASPRHKDVYDTQPAKILQRGQSFFESIYGKISRRIMGQLERSGTPDLGLLARLTYGYVLSNTDVLTPAETSFVLIASLIPQDVNPQLKGHLRGALNGGASEDEVRAVRDIVIKICEASGMKKLEENAIGGWGWRSEVANV
;
A
#
# COMPACT_ATOMS: atom_id res chain seq x y z
N MET A 1 -10.21 -2.14 3.02
CA MET A 1 -10.76 -1.79 4.34
C MET A 1 -11.14 -3.01 5.18
N PRO A 2 -12.09 -3.91 4.84
CA PRO A 2 -12.47 -5.01 5.73
C PRO A 2 -11.30 -5.95 6.11
N LYS A 3 -10.50 -6.38 5.13
CA LYS A 3 -9.28 -7.18 5.39
C LYS A 3 -8.30 -6.46 6.33
N THR A 4 -8.12 -5.15 6.14
CA THR A 4 -7.24 -4.32 6.96
C THR A 4 -7.72 -4.27 8.41
N ILE A 5 -9.02 -4.10 8.65
CA ILE A 5 -9.61 -4.11 10.00
C ILE A 5 -9.33 -5.45 10.67
N ASN A 6 -9.65 -6.57 10.02
CA ASN A 6 -9.43 -7.89 10.59
C ASN A 6 -7.94 -8.17 10.85
N ALA A 7 -7.07 -7.78 9.92
CA ALA A 7 -5.63 -7.95 10.06
C ALA A 7 -5.07 -7.15 11.24
N LEU A 8 -5.44 -5.88 11.38
CA LEU A 8 -4.96 -5.03 12.47
C LEU A 8 -5.53 -5.45 13.84
N LEU A 9 -6.77 -5.93 13.91
CA LEU A 9 -7.33 -6.49 15.14
C LEU A 9 -6.63 -7.79 15.54
N SER A 10 -6.31 -8.64 14.56
CA SER A 10 -5.54 -9.88 14.81
C SER A 10 -4.11 -9.56 15.26
N LEU A 11 -3.46 -8.59 14.61
CA LEU A 11 -2.15 -8.10 15.02
C LEU A 11 -2.20 -7.60 16.47
N LYS A 12 -3.17 -6.73 16.81
CA LYS A 12 -3.38 -6.23 18.16
C LYS A 12 -3.50 -7.36 19.19
N SER A 13 -4.22 -8.44 18.88
CA SER A 13 -4.37 -9.58 19.81
C SER A 13 -3.08 -10.38 20.07
N ALA A 14 -2.09 -10.26 19.18
CA ALA A 14 -0.79 -10.94 19.29
C ALA A 14 0.34 -10.00 19.72
N THR A 15 0.13 -8.69 19.70
CA THR A 15 1.12 -7.69 20.13
C THR A 15 1.11 -7.56 21.66
N PRO A 16 2.28 -7.67 22.33
CA PRO A 16 2.42 -7.39 23.75
C PRO A 16 1.88 -6.00 24.14
N GLU A 17 1.31 -5.89 25.33
CA GLU A 17 0.64 -4.65 25.78
C GLU A 17 1.59 -3.45 25.85
N ASP A 18 2.86 -3.67 26.20
CA ASP A 18 3.91 -2.65 26.24
C ASP A 18 4.35 -2.15 24.85
N LEU A 19 3.95 -2.83 23.78
CA LEU A 19 4.16 -2.43 22.39
C LEU A 19 2.90 -1.88 21.72
N LEU A 20 1.77 -1.80 22.44
CA LEU A 20 0.54 -1.19 21.95
C LEU A 20 0.50 0.29 22.32
N ASP A 21 0.11 1.13 21.37
CA ASP A 21 -0.23 2.52 21.67
C ASP A 21 -1.39 2.55 22.67
N GLU A 22 -1.27 3.39 23.70
CA GLU A 22 -2.38 3.64 24.62
C GLU A 22 -3.57 4.18 23.82
N ALA A 23 -4.76 3.67 24.11
CA ALA A 23 -6.00 4.23 23.57
C ALA A 23 -6.20 5.62 24.20
N GLY A 24 -5.56 6.62 23.61
CA GLY A 24 -5.57 7.96 24.18
C GLY A 24 -6.99 8.48 24.35
N THR A 25 -7.20 9.32 25.35
CA THR A 25 -8.39 10.14 25.49
C THR A 25 -8.05 11.58 25.09
N GLY A 26 -8.66 12.13 24.03
CA GLY A 26 -8.48 13.52 23.61
C GLY A 26 -7.77 13.71 22.25
N THR A 27 -7.27 14.92 21.97
CA THR A 27 -6.58 15.26 20.70
C THR A 27 -5.23 14.58 20.53
N ASP A 28 -4.59 14.19 21.63
CA ASP A 28 -3.33 13.43 21.64
C ASP A 28 -3.53 11.95 21.26
N ALA A 29 -4.80 11.51 21.20
CA ALA A 29 -5.22 10.21 20.68
C ALA A 29 -5.56 10.21 19.18
N ALA A 30 -5.59 11.41 18.57
CA ALA A 30 -5.95 11.52 17.18
C ALA A 30 -4.78 11.01 16.32
N SER A 31 -5.10 10.21 15.30
CA SER A 31 -4.15 9.84 14.25
C SER A 31 -3.31 11.06 13.86
N PRO A 32 -2.00 10.93 13.62
CA PRO A 32 -1.17 12.04 13.11
C PRO A 32 -1.77 12.72 11.86
N ARG A 33 -2.65 12.01 11.15
CA ARG A 33 -3.44 12.48 10.02
C ARG A 33 -4.61 13.41 10.37
N HIS A 34 -4.86 13.72 11.65
CA HIS A 34 -5.90 14.67 12.08
C HIS A 34 -5.77 16.00 11.34
N LYS A 35 -4.54 16.50 11.24
CA LYS A 35 -4.23 17.77 10.54
C LYS A 35 -4.59 17.73 9.07
N ASP A 36 -4.43 16.58 8.40
CA ASP A 36 -4.79 16.44 6.99
C ASP A 36 -6.32 16.49 6.79
N VAL A 37 -7.10 16.06 7.80
CA VAL A 37 -8.57 16.01 7.73
C VAL A 37 -9.22 17.34 8.12
N TYR A 38 -8.73 18.01 9.17
CA TYR A 38 -9.41 19.15 9.78
C TYR A 38 -8.71 20.50 9.57
N ASP A 39 -7.38 20.51 9.50
CA ASP A 39 -6.61 21.77 9.54
C ASP A 39 -6.05 22.17 8.16
N THR A 40 -5.65 21.17 7.37
CA THR A 40 -4.97 21.40 6.09
C THR A 40 -5.99 21.52 4.97
N GLN A 41 -5.85 22.55 4.14
CA GLN A 41 -6.72 22.75 2.99
C GLN A 41 -6.73 21.51 2.06
N PRO A 42 -7.90 20.95 1.72
CA PRO A 42 -8.01 19.73 0.89
C PRO A 42 -7.22 19.81 -0.43
N ALA A 43 -7.18 20.98 -1.07
CA ALA A 43 -6.43 21.19 -2.30
C ALA A 43 -4.92 20.91 -2.13
N LYS A 44 -4.33 21.28 -0.98
CA LYS A 44 -2.91 21.00 -0.67
C LYS A 44 -2.67 19.50 -0.47
N ILE A 45 -3.60 18.81 0.20
CA ILE A 45 -3.53 17.36 0.40
C ILE A 45 -3.61 16.61 -0.93
N LEU A 46 -4.54 17.01 -1.81
CA LEU A 46 -4.68 16.42 -3.14
C LEU A 46 -3.46 16.73 -4.03
N GLN A 47 -2.87 17.91 -3.91
CA GLN A 47 -1.64 18.26 -4.62
C GLN A 47 -0.46 17.39 -4.15
N ARG A 48 -0.26 17.25 -2.84
CA ARG A 48 0.74 16.34 -2.25
C ARG A 48 0.54 14.90 -2.74
N GLY A 49 -0.72 14.44 -2.75
CA GLY A 49 -1.12 13.15 -3.30
C GLY A 49 -0.74 12.95 -4.76
N GLN A 50 -1.02 13.95 -5.60
CA GLN A 50 -0.65 13.93 -7.02
C GLN A 50 0.87 13.85 -7.20
N SER A 51 1.64 14.67 -6.47
CA SER A 51 3.10 14.64 -6.54
C SER A 51 3.69 13.31 -6.08
N PHE A 52 3.12 12.70 -5.02
CA PHE A 52 3.54 11.37 -4.57
C PHE A 52 3.18 10.28 -5.59
N PHE A 53 1.98 10.32 -6.17
CA PHE A 53 1.61 9.40 -7.25
C PHE A 53 2.56 9.49 -8.45
N GLU A 54 2.95 10.71 -8.82
CA GLU A 54 3.90 10.96 -9.90
C GLU A 54 5.32 10.48 -9.58
N SER A 55 5.78 10.59 -8.34
CA SER A 55 7.10 10.04 -7.96
C SER A 55 7.12 8.51 -8.01
N ILE A 56 6.04 7.85 -7.58
CA ILE A 56 5.91 6.39 -7.60
C ILE A 56 5.90 5.86 -9.04
N TYR A 57 5.02 6.38 -9.89
CA TYR A 57 4.83 5.84 -11.25
C TYR A 57 5.67 6.52 -12.34
N GLY A 58 6.35 7.62 -12.03
CA GLY A 58 7.21 8.36 -12.94
C GLY A 58 6.51 8.70 -14.26
N LYS A 59 7.17 8.39 -15.39
CA LYS A 59 6.72 8.75 -16.75
C LYS A 59 5.34 8.19 -17.13
N ILE A 60 4.89 7.10 -16.49
CA ILE A 60 3.62 6.46 -16.83
C ILE A 60 2.44 6.90 -15.93
N SER A 61 2.69 7.76 -14.93
CA SER A 61 1.68 8.23 -13.98
C SER A 61 0.41 8.76 -14.67
N ARG A 62 0.56 9.69 -15.63
CA ARG A 62 -0.57 10.27 -16.39
C ARG A 62 -1.37 9.20 -17.14
N ARG A 63 -0.68 8.20 -17.71
CA ARG A 63 -1.34 7.09 -18.42
C ARG A 63 -2.17 6.26 -17.45
N ILE A 64 -1.60 5.88 -16.29
CA ILE A 64 -2.28 5.06 -15.28
C ILE A 64 -3.52 5.80 -14.76
N MET A 65 -3.36 7.05 -14.31
CA MET A 65 -4.50 7.82 -13.78
C MET A 65 -5.58 8.00 -14.86
N GLY A 66 -5.18 8.30 -16.09
CA GLY A 66 -6.13 8.40 -17.20
C GLY A 66 -6.85 7.08 -17.52
N GLN A 67 -6.23 5.93 -17.31
CA GLN A 67 -6.92 4.63 -17.45
C GLN A 67 -7.96 4.42 -16.34
N LEU A 68 -7.67 4.83 -15.10
CA LEU A 68 -8.62 4.77 -13.99
C LEU A 68 -9.82 5.70 -14.21
N GLU A 69 -9.59 6.90 -14.75
CA GLU A 69 -10.66 7.87 -15.03
C GLU A 69 -11.54 7.45 -16.22
N ARG A 70 -10.97 6.73 -17.19
CA ARG A 70 -11.66 6.30 -18.42
C ARG A 70 -12.08 4.83 -18.40
N SER A 71 -12.08 4.18 -17.24
CA SER A 71 -12.48 2.76 -17.08
C SER A 71 -13.98 2.51 -17.28
N GLY A 72 -14.77 3.53 -17.59
CA GLY A 72 -16.23 3.47 -17.53
C GLY A 72 -16.79 3.64 -16.10
N THR A 73 -15.91 3.80 -15.11
CA THR A 73 -16.24 4.02 -13.69
C THR A 73 -15.44 5.21 -13.16
N PRO A 74 -15.87 6.46 -13.42
CA PRO A 74 -15.06 7.65 -13.14
C PRO A 74 -14.65 7.80 -11.66
N ASP A 75 -15.46 7.25 -10.74
CA ASP A 75 -15.15 7.23 -9.31
C ASP A 75 -13.88 6.46 -8.97
N LEU A 76 -13.40 5.56 -9.85
CA LEU A 76 -12.15 4.85 -9.63
C LEU A 76 -10.94 5.80 -9.61
N GLY A 77 -10.92 6.79 -10.51
CA GLY A 77 -9.91 7.85 -10.50
C GLY A 77 -10.02 8.72 -9.25
N LEU A 78 -11.24 9.06 -8.82
CA LEU A 78 -11.49 9.80 -7.59
C LEU A 78 -10.96 9.05 -6.35
N LEU A 79 -11.28 7.76 -6.22
CA LEU A 79 -10.81 6.92 -5.12
C LEU A 79 -9.28 6.84 -5.08
N ALA A 80 -8.63 6.72 -6.24
CA ALA A 80 -7.17 6.76 -6.31
C ALA A 80 -6.63 8.11 -5.81
N ARG A 81 -7.18 9.24 -6.27
CA ARG A 81 -6.76 10.59 -5.83
C ARG A 81 -6.92 10.79 -4.33
N LEU A 82 -8.06 10.37 -3.77
CA LEU A 82 -8.31 10.46 -2.32
C LEU A 82 -7.35 9.58 -1.52
N THR A 83 -7.11 8.34 -1.97
CA THR A 83 -6.17 7.41 -1.31
C THR A 83 -4.76 7.97 -1.32
N TYR A 84 -4.27 8.46 -2.47
CA TYR A 84 -2.95 9.04 -2.56
C TYR A 84 -2.82 10.36 -1.76
N GLY A 85 -3.84 11.22 -1.79
CA GLY A 85 -3.86 12.47 -1.01
C GLY A 85 -3.84 12.23 0.50
N TYR A 86 -4.88 11.57 1.02
CA TYR A 86 -5.13 11.50 2.46
C TYR A 86 -4.45 10.34 3.17
N VAL A 87 -3.99 9.31 2.44
CA VAL A 87 -3.42 8.10 3.05
C VAL A 87 -1.94 7.94 2.73
N LEU A 88 -1.58 7.87 1.45
CA LEU A 88 -0.25 7.42 1.04
C LEU A 88 0.80 8.53 0.97
N SER A 89 0.41 9.77 0.66
CA SER A 89 1.37 10.87 0.51
C SER A 89 1.78 11.55 1.82
N ASN A 90 1.12 11.22 2.93
CA ASN A 90 1.60 11.65 4.25
C ASN A 90 2.82 10.78 4.60
N THR A 91 3.98 11.43 4.65
CA THR A 91 5.28 10.78 4.91
C THR A 91 5.91 11.29 6.21
N ASP A 92 5.08 11.77 7.15
CA ASP A 92 5.53 12.29 8.44
C ASP A 92 6.06 11.18 9.36
N VAL A 93 5.64 9.93 9.11
CA VAL A 93 6.05 8.73 9.88
C VAL A 93 6.86 7.77 9.02
N LEU A 94 6.35 7.42 7.83
CA LEU A 94 7.03 6.53 6.89
C LEU A 94 7.56 7.35 5.72
N THR A 95 8.80 7.09 5.33
CA THR A 95 9.38 7.63 4.09
C THR A 95 8.61 7.12 2.85
N PRO A 96 8.81 7.72 1.66
CA PRO A 96 8.25 7.20 0.42
C PRO A 96 8.63 5.73 0.12
N ALA A 97 9.89 5.35 0.43
CA ALA A 97 10.37 3.98 0.30
C ALA A 97 9.63 3.03 1.24
N GLU A 98 9.57 3.35 2.54
CA GLU A 98 8.86 2.53 3.55
C GLU A 98 7.36 2.42 3.26
N THR A 99 6.73 3.50 2.82
CA THR A 99 5.33 3.47 2.37
C THR A 99 5.14 2.48 1.22
N SER A 100 6.10 2.43 0.28
CA SER A 100 6.07 1.45 -0.81
C SER A 100 6.32 0.03 -0.32
N PHE A 101 7.18 -0.20 0.68
CA PHE A 101 7.38 -1.51 1.30
C PHE A 101 6.11 -2.06 1.93
N VAL A 102 5.34 -1.22 2.64
CA VAL A 102 4.03 -1.61 3.19
C VAL A 102 3.07 -2.01 2.06
N LEU A 103 3.05 -1.25 0.95
CA LEU A 103 2.22 -1.58 -0.19
C LEU A 103 2.64 -2.90 -0.84
N ILE A 104 3.93 -3.13 -1.08
CA ILE A 104 4.47 -4.40 -1.58
C ILE A 104 4.02 -5.55 -0.69
N ALA A 105 4.22 -5.43 0.64
CA ALA A 105 3.83 -6.44 1.61
C ALA A 105 2.32 -6.72 1.61
N SER A 106 1.49 -5.71 1.33
CA SER A 106 0.05 -5.89 1.25
C SER A 106 -0.43 -6.48 -0.08
N LEU A 107 0.28 -6.24 -1.19
CA LEU A 107 -0.15 -6.60 -2.55
C LEU A 107 0.24 -8.05 -2.91
N ILE A 108 1.37 -8.55 -2.41
CA ILE A 108 1.82 -9.93 -2.66
C ILE A 108 0.78 -10.97 -2.19
N PRO A 109 0.24 -10.93 -0.96
CA PRO A 109 -0.76 -11.91 -0.51
C PRO A 109 -2.11 -11.79 -1.25
N GLN A 110 -2.33 -10.70 -1.99
CA GLN A 110 -3.56 -10.44 -2.73
C GLN A 110 -3.47 -10.86 -4.21
N ASP A 111 -2.31 -11.33 -4.68
CA ASP A 111 -2.07 -11.77 -6.07
C ASP A 111 -2.42 -10.69 -7.12
N VAL A 112 -2.06 -9.43 -6.85
CA VAL A 112 -2.36 -8.27 -7.71
C VAL A 112 -1.09 -7.70 -8.35
N ASN A 113 -0.48 -8.52 -9.21
CA ASN A 113 0.77 -8.20 -9.92
C ASN A 113 0.80 -6.85 -10.67
N PRO A 114 -0.28 -6.40 -11.36
CA PRO A 114 -0.27 -5.11 -12.05
C PRO A 114 0.01 -3.93 -11.12
N GLN A 115 -0.56 -3.94 -9.91
CA GLN A 115 -0.33 -2.93 -8.89
C GLN A 115 1.05 -3.11 -8.24
N LEU A 116 1.43 -4.36 -7.93
CA LEU A 116 2.71 -4.69 -7.31
C LEU A 116 3.90 -4.15 -8.11
N LYS A 117 3.91 -4.32 -9.44
CA LYS A 117 5.00 -3.81 -10.31
C LYS A 117 5.22 -2.31 -10.16
N GLY A 118 4.14 -1.53 -10.06
CA GLY A 118 4.22 -0.09 -9.85
C GLY A 118 4.88 0.27 -8.53
N HIS A 119 4.59 -0.47 -7.46
CA HIS A 119 5.13 -0.22 -6.13
C HIS A 119 6.54 -0.77 -5.92
N LEU A 120 6.94 -1.84 -6.60
CA LEU A 120 8.33 -2.30 -6.65
C LEU A 120 9.22 -1.20 -7.25
N ARG A 121 8.81 -0.65 -8.40
CA ARG A 121 9.54 0.48 -9.01
C ARG A 121 9.40 1.76 -8.19
N GLY A 122 8.23 1.98 -7.60
CA GLY A 122 7.94 3.11 -6.73
C GLY A 122 8.86 3.18 -5.50
N ALA A 123 9.17 2.03 -4.89
CA ALA A 123 10.11 1.95 -3.79
C ALA A 123 11.50 2.46 -4.20
N LEU A 124 11.99 2.04 -5.37
CA LEU A 124 13.27 2.53 -5.92
C LEU A 124 13.23 4.04 -6.18
N ASN A 125 12.15 4.53 -6.80
CA ASN A 125 11.97 5.97 -7.03
C ASN A 125 11.85 6.77 -5.71
N GLY A 126 11.40 6.10 -4.64
CA GLY A 126 11.30 6.63 -3.28
C GLY A 126 12.61 6.56 -2.49
N GLY A 127 13.69 6.06 -3.08
CA GLY A 127 15.04 6.02 -2.49
C GLY A 127 15.51 4.66 -1.98
N ALA A 128 14.71 3.60 -2.12
CA ALA A 128 15.15 2.25 -1.76
C ALA A 128 16.21 1.71 -2.74
N SER A 129 17.10 0.87 -2.22
CA SER A 129 17.96 0.00 -3.04
C SER A 129 17.19 -1.20 -3.59
N GLU A 130 17.70 -1.82 -4.66
CA GLU A 130 17.13 -3.09 -5.17
C GLU A 130 17.18 -4.20 -4.12
N ASP A 131 18.25 -4.26 -3.31
CA ASP A 131 18.41 -5.29 -2.29
C ASP A 131 17.35 -5.17 -1.19
N GLU A 132 17.01 -3.96 -0.75
CA GLU A 132 15.91 -3.73 0.20
C GLU A 132 14.56 -4.15 -0.39
N VAL A 133 14.28 -3.79 -1.65
CA VAL A 133 13.03 -4.17 -2.32
C VAL A 133 12.91 -5.69 -2.44
N ARG A 134 13.98 -6.37 -2.83
CA ARG A 134 14.03 -7.84 -2.92
C ARG A 134 13.88 -8.48 -1.55
N ALA A 135 14.54 -7.96 -0.52
CA ALA A 135 14.44 -8.47 0.83
C ALA A 135 13.01 -8.41 1.37
N VAL A 136 12.32 -7.27 1.21
CA VAL A 136 10.91 -7.12 1.60
C VAL A 136 10.03 -8.11 0.85
N ARG A 137 10.19 -8.21 -0.48
CA ARG A 137 9.44 -9.17 -1.31
C ARG A 137 9.63 -10.60 -0.83
N ASP A 138 10.88 -11.01 -0.59
CA ASP A 138 11.22 -12.37 -0.23
C ASP A 138 10.71 -12.75 1.17
N ILE A 139 10.77 -11.83 2.14
CA ILE A 139 10.18 -12.04 3.46
C ILE A 139 8.66 -12.26 3.35
N VAL A 140 7.98 -11.45 2.55
CA VAL A 140 6.52 -11.55 2.40
C VAL A 140 6.12 -12.86 1.72
N ILE A 141 6.86 -13.30 0.69
CA ILE A 141 6.65 -14.61 0.05
C ILE A 141 6.82 -15.74 1.06
N LYS A 142 7.90 -15.71 1.86
CA LYS A 142 8.13 -16.73 2.92
C LYS A 142 7.01 -16.76 3.95
N ILE A 143 6.48 -15.60 4.35
CA ILE A 143 5.33 -15.51 5.27
C ILE A 143 4.09 -16.13 4.62
N CYS A 144 3.81 -15.80 3.35
CA CYS A 144 2.70 -16.37 2.60
C CYS A 144 2.81 -17.90 2.49
N GLU A 145 3.98 -18.42 2.12
CA GLU A 145 4.25 -19.86 2.02
C GLU A 145 4.12 -20.57 3.37
N ALA A 146 4.67 -19.99 4.44
CA ALA A 146 4.48 -20.48 5.81
C ALA A 146 3.01 -20.46 6.25
N SER A 147 2.21 -19.57 5.67
CA SER A 147 0.75 -19.48 5.87
C SER A 147 -0.04 -20.37 4.90
N GLY A 148 0.65 -21.25 4.15
CA GLY A 148 0.06 -22.24 3.25
C GLY A 148 -0.27 -21.75 1.85
N MET A 149 0.11 -20.52 1.47
CA MET A 149 -0.01 -20.07 0.08
C MET A 149 1.00 -20.81 -0.80
N LYS A 150 0.61 -21.09 -2.05
CA LYS A 150 1.48 -21.73 -3.05
C LYS A 150 1.20 -21.19 -4.44
N LYS A 151 2.09 -21.46 -5.40
CA LYS A 151 1.73 -21.25 -6.81
C LYS A 151 0.61 -22.22 -7.18
N LEU A 152 -0.47 -21.70 -7.75
CA LEU A 152 -1.60 -22.49 -8.20
C LEU A 152 -1.32 -23.03 -9.61
N GLU A 153 -1.85 -24.22 -9.89
CA GLU A 153 -1.87 -24.76 -11.25
C GLU A 153 -2.65 -23.83 -12.19
N GLU A 154 -2.26 -23.79 -13.45
CA GLU A 154 -2.86 -22.87 -14.44
C GLU A 154 -4.37 -23.08 -14.61
N ASN A 155 -4.83 -24.34 -14.47
CA ASN A 155 -6.23 -24.73 -14.55
C ASN A 155 -6.94 -24.81 -13.19
N ALA A 156 -6.32 -24.33 -12.10
CA ALA A 156 -6.93 -24.35 -10.78
C ALA A 156 -8.17 -23.44 -10.72
N ILE A 157 -9.32 -24.05 -10.44
CA ILE A 157 -10.61 -23.34 -10.28
C ILE A 157 -10.58 -22.45 -9.02
N GLY A 158 -9.87 -22.90 -7.98
CA GLY A 158 -9.66 -22.15 -6.75
C GLY A 158 -8.41 -22.64 -6.01
N GLY A 159 -8.11 -21.99 -4.89
CA GLY A 159 -6.95 -22.32 -4.08
C GLY A 159 -6.49 -21.13 -3.24
N TRP A 160 -5.59 -21.41 -2.32
CA TRP A 160 -4.93 -20.40 -1.50
C TRP A 160 -3.52 -20.20 -2.04
N GLY A 161 -3.28 -19.12 -2.79
CA GLY A 161 -2.06 -19.01 -3.55
C GLY A 161 -2.05 -17.95 -4.65
N TRP A 162 -0.95 -17.95 -5.42
CA TRP A 162 -0.73 -17.06 -6.55
C TRP A 162 -1.03 -17.76 -7.87
N ARG A 163 -1.75 -17.08 -8.77
CA ARG A 163 -2.06 -17.58 -10.13
C ARG A 163 -0.91 -17.36 -11.12
N SER A 164 0.02 -16.46 -10.78
CA SER A 164 1.19 -16.16 -11.59
C SER A 164 2.42 -16.01 -10.71
N GLU A 165 3.59 -15.98 -11.32
CA GLU A 165 4.81 -15.67 -10.58
C GLU A 165 4.71 -14.27 -9.97
N VAL A 166 5.02 -14.14 -8.68
CA VAL A 166 5.01 -12.86 -7.97
C VAL A 166 6.01 -11.92 -8.65
N ALA A 167 5.57 -10.75 -9.09
CA ALA A 167 6.41 -9.82 -9.83
C ALA A 167 7.70 -9.47 -9.06
N ASN A 168 8.79 -9.27 -9.80
CA ASN A 168 10.08 -8.81 -9.28
C ASN A 168 10.39 -7.40 -9.79
N VAL A 169 11.37 -6.75 -9.16
CA VAL A 169 11.83 -5.40 -9.48
C VAL A 169 12.49 -5.30 -10.86
#